data_AF-A0A246JIU2-F1
#
_entry.id   AF-A0A246JIU2-F1
#
_cell.length_a   1.000
_cell.length_b   1.000
_cell.length_c   1.000
_cell.angle_alpha   90.00
_cell.angle_beta   90.00
_cell.angle_gamma   90.00
#
_symmetry.space_group_name_H-M   'P 1'
#
loop_
_entity.id
_entity.type
_entity.pdbx_description
1 polymer ?
#
loop_
_entity_poly.entity_id
_entity_poly.type
_entity_poly.pdbx_seq_one_letter_code
_entity_poly.pdbx_strand_id
1 'polypeptide(L)' 'MNPFFYRLTLAHSRLDAEIRREQKQRAPDPFRLLQLKKLKLAVKDRLHRLIRSRPEGMA' A
#
# COMPACT_ATOMS: atom_id res chain seq x y z
N MET A 1 -17.56 -11.14 -1.79
CA MET A 1 -16.20 -10.58 -1.63
C MET A 1 -16.15 -9.19 -2.22
N ASN A 2 -15.57 -8.21 -1.52
CA ASN A 2 -15.64 -6.81 -1.95
C ASN A 2 -14.50 -6.50 -2.95
N PRO A 3 -14.78 -6.21 -4.24
CA PRO A 3 -13.76 -6.09 -5.30
C PRO A 3 -12.72 -4.99 -5.05
N PHE A 4 -13.04 -4.00 -4.22
CA PHE A 4 -12.10 -2.98 -3.76
C PHE A 4 -10.96 -3.56 -2.92
N PHE A 5 -11.25 -4.51 -2.02
CA PHE A 5 -10.23 -5.15 -1.20
C PHE A 5 -9.27 -5.97 -2.07
N TYR A 6 -9.78 -6.64 -3.10
CA TYR A 6 -8.97 -7.44 -4.01
C TYR A 6 -7.96 -6.59 -4.80
N ARG A 7 -8.43 -5.49 -5.43
CA ARG A 7 -7.56 -4.58 -6.18
C ARG A 7 -6.47 -3.95 -5.31
N LEU A 8 -6.80 -3.73 -4.05
CA LEU A 8 -5.95 -3.05 -3.09
C LEU A 8 -4.90 -3.98 -2.48
N THR A 9 -5.26 -5.23 -2.21
CA THR A 9 -4.30 -6.29 -1.87
C THR A 9 -3.33 -6.52 -3.03
N LEU A 10 -3.81 -6.54 -4.27
CA LEU A 10 -2.95 -6.63 -5.46
C LEU A 10 -1.95 -5.47 -5.55
N ALA A 11 -2.41 -4.22 -5.33
CA ALA A 11 -1.54 -3.05 -5.31
C ALA A 11 -0.49 -3.14 -4.19
N HIS A 12 -0.90 -3.60 -3.01
CA HIS A 12 0.00 -3.83 -1.87
C HIS A 12 1.06 -4.89 -2.19
N SER A 13 0.67 -6.02 -2.77
CA SER A 13 1.60 -7.09 -3.16
C SER A 13 2.62 -6.64 -4.21
N ARG A 14 2.21 -5.78 -5.16
CA ARG A 14 3.12 -5.21 -6.17
C ARG A 14 4.15 -4.28 -5.54
N LEU A 15 3.71 -3.36 -4.69
CA LEU A 15 4.62 -2.46 -3.96
C LEU A 15 5.61 -3.24 -3.07
N ASP A 16 5.17 -4.29 -2.40
CA ASP A 16 6.05 -5.14 -1.59
C ASP A 16 7.03 -5.96 -2.44
N ALA A 17 6.64 -6.35 -3.66
CA ALA A 17 7.55 -7.01 -4.58
C ALA A 17 8.63 -6.04 -5.09
N GLU A 18 8.26 -4.80 -5.44
CA GLU A 18 9.20 -3.76 -5.87
C GLU A 18 10.18 -3.39 -4.75
N ILE A 19 9.68 -3.15 -3.53
CA ILE A 19 10.52 -2.85 -2.36
C ILE A 19 11.54 -3.97 -2.10
N ARG A 20 11.12 -5.23 -2.21
CA ARG A 20 12.02 -6.39 -2.04
C ARG A 20 13.03 -6.50 -3.18
N ARG A 21 12.61 -6.19 -4.42
CA ARG A 21 13.49 -6.16 -5.58
C ARG A 21 14.57 -5.08 -5.44
N GLU A 22 14.17 -3.87 -5.05
CA GLU A 22 15.08 -2.74 -4.81
C GLU A 22 16.04 -3.06 -3.66
N GLN A 23 15.58 -3.66 -2.56
CA GLN A 23 16.45 -4.09 -1.44
C GLN A 23 17.44 -5.19 -1.83
N LYS A 24 17.05 -6.08 -2.74
CA LYS A 24 17.92 -7.16 -3.22
C LYS A 24 18.92 -6.70 -4.28
N GLN A 25 18.80 -5.47 -4.80
CA GLN A 25 19.79 -4.93 -5.73
C GLN A 25 21.12 -4.69 -5.02
N ARG A 26 22.20 -4.82 -5.80
CA ARG A 26 23.58 -4.69 -5.36
C ARG A 26 23.94 -3.24 -4.94
N ALA A 27 23.19 -2.27 -5.46
CA ALA A 27 23.24 -0.86 -5.09
C ALA A 27 21.79 -0.34 -4.95
N PRO A 28 21.16 -0.52 -3.79
CA PRO A 28 19.80 -0.03 -3.57
C PRO A 28 19.80 1.50 -3.53
N ASP A 29 18.87 2.12 -4.25
CA ASP A 29 18.63 3.56 -4.13
C ASP A 29 17.76 3.84 -2.88
N PRO A 30 18.32 4.47 -1.82
CA PRO A 30 17.58 4.74 -0.60
C PRO A 30 16.44 5.75 -0.81
N PHE A 31 16.57 6.69 -1.76
CA PHE A 31 15.48 7.62 -2.09
C PHE A 31 14.33 6.90 -2.78
N ARG A 32 14.63 5.97 -3.70
CA ARG A 32 13.61 5.13 -4.35
C ARG A 32 12.90 4.24 -3.34
N LEU A 33 13.63 3.63 -2.40
CA LEU A 33 13.05 2.86 -1.30
C LEU A 33 12.16 3.72 -0.39
N LEU A 34 12.57 4.94 -0.08
CA LEU A 34 11.79 5.87 0.72
C LEU A 34 10.49 6.25 0.01
N GLN A 35 10.55 6.54 -1.30
CA GLN A 35 9.37 6.84 -2.11
C GLN A 35 8.39 5.66 -2.17
N LEU A 36 8.88 4.44 -2.39
CA LEU A 36 8.06 3.23 -2.38
C LEU A 36 7.38 2.99 -1.03
N LYS A 37 8.12 3.20 0.08
CA LYS A 37 7.55 3.12 1.45
C LYS A 37 6.50 4.21 1.70
N LYS A 38 6.72 5.43 1.22
CA LYS A 38 5.77 6.55 1.36
C LYS A 38 4.48 6.29 0.57
N LEU A 39 4.58 5.74 -0.64
CA LEU A 39 3.44 5.27 -1.43
C LEU A 39 2.65 4.19 -0.69
N LYS A 40 3.34 3.19 -0.12
CA LYS A 40 2.72 2.15 0.71
C LYS A 40 1.98 2.73 1.91
N LEU A 41 2.57 3.70 2.60
CA LEU A 41 1.95 4.38 3.73
C LEU A 41 0.70 5.15 3.32
N ALA A 42 0.76 5.94 2.25
CA ALA A 42 -0.38 6.69 1.74
C ALA A 42 -1.56 5.80 1.33
N VAL A 43 -1.28 4.61 0.76
CA VAL A 43 -2.31 3.61 0.45
C VAL A 43 -2.94 3.06 1.73
N LYS A 44 -2.14 2.73 2.75
CA LYS A 44 -2.63 2.33 4.08
C LYS A 44 -3.47 3.40 4.76
N ASP A 45 -3.06 4.66 4.65
CA ASP A 45 -3.79 5.78 5.26
C ASP A 45 -5.14 6.01 4.57
N ARG A 46 -5.19 5.91 3.24
CA ARG A 46 -6.45 5.94 2.48
C ARG A 46 -7.37 4.78 2.86
N LEU A 47 -6.80 3.60 3.06
CA LEU A 47 -7.50 2.41 3.55
C LEU A 47 -8.12 2.64 4.92
N HIS A 48 -7.30 3.11 5.85
CA HIS A 48 -7.71 3.32 7.23
C HIS A 48 -8.77 4.42 7.29
N ARG A 49 -8.62 5.47 6.47
CA ARG A 49 -9.66 6.48 6.31
C ARG A 49 -10.93 5.89 5.71
N LEU A 50 -10.88 5.09 4.64
CA LEU A 50 -12.09 4.49 4.06
C LEU A 50 -12.83 3.57 5.04
N ILE A 51 -12.09 2.79 5.83
CA ILE A 51 -12.64 1.92 6.88
C ILE A 51 -13.24 2.76 8.01
N ARG A 52 -12.56 3.82 8.44
CA ARG A 52 -12.97 4.69 9.55
C ARG A 52 -14.05 5.72 9.16
N SER A 53 -14.12 6.08 7.88
CA SER A 53 -15.13 6.96 7.28
C SER A 53 -16.36 6.19 6.83
N ARG A 54 -16.42 4.86 6.99
CA ARG A 54 -17.68 4.14 6.92
C ARG A 54 -18.53 4.64 8.10
N PRO A 55 -19.63 5.38 7.87
CA PRO A 55 -20.48 5.81 8.97
C PRO A 55 -21.15 4.56 9.51
N GLU A 56 -20.87 4.20 10.76
CA GLU A 56 -21.70 3.31 11.57
C GLU A 56 -22.99 4.06 11.93
N GLY A 57 -23.83 4.29 10.92
CA GLY A 57 -25.03 5.11 11.04
C GLY A 57 -26.00 4.88 9.89
N MET A 58 -26.22 3.62 9.52
CA MET A 58 -27.44 3.09 8.87
C MET A 58 -27.39 1.56 8.97
N ALA A 59 -27.75 1.03 10.13
CA ALA A 59 -28.25 -0.33 10.34
C ALA A 59 -29.24 -0.29 11.51
#